data_AF-A0A8T4MGQ4-F1
#
_entry.id   AF-A0A8T4MGQ4-F1
#
_cell.length_a   1.000
_cell.length_b   1.000
_cell.length_c   1.000
_cell.angle_alpha   90.00
_cell.angle_beta   90.00
_cell.angle_gamma   90.00
#
_symmetry.space_group_name_H-M   'P 1'
#
loop_
_entity.id
_entity.type
_entity.pdbx_description
1 polymer ?
#
loop_
_entity_poly.entity_id
_entity_poly.type
_entity_poly.pdbx_seq_one_letter_code
_entity_poly.pdbx_strand_id
1 'polypeptide(L)'
;MRRGLLGALVISLLVASFFVQLSSSQIDEEEFNRLNNYSNAAQNISGRIYNPDNNLFGLAADKFRYKLLSYSFVSSIDRGLQKASNVFKILVGEPYSFSFAFFVVLIIWVYLWHSFSTIFSSFTIFSNLSSWGIGLGANIILAQTKLFSWIGHTISDLIFKLSLGWQLAILIIFILLLIYLRRLIVIARKKIRDYQKKRLEEYKQFQLELNAKRVENVINPLSEALTGEPAKVDERFRFDPGKFRNPSLEEDDGSRHLPDSSD
;
A
#
# COMPACT_ATOMS: atom_id res chain seq x y z
N MET A 1 -18.71 -6.36 -11.97
CA MET A 1 -18.24 -7.76 -11.89
C MET A 1 -17.25 -8.15 -12.99
N ARG A 2 -17.53 -7.92 -14.29
CA ARG A 2 -16.69 -8.41 -15.41
C ARG A 2 -15.20 -7.97 -15.40
N ARG A 3 -14.88 -6.78 -14.88
CA ARG A 3 -13.47 -6.29 -14.80
C ARG A 3 -12.61 -7.04 -13.77
N GLY A 4 -13.20 -7.58 -12.70
CA GLY A 4 -12.46 -8.38 -11.72
C GLY A 4 -12.12 -9.78 -12.25
N LEU A 5 -12.98 -10.32 -13.12
CA LEU A 5 -12.81 -11.64 -13.72
C LEU A 5 -11.65 -11.65 -14.74
N LEU A 6 -11.54 -10.58 -15.53
CA LEU A 6 -10.45 -10.39 -16.49
C LEU A 6 -9.09 -10.24 -15.79
N GLY A 7 -9.02 -9.52 -14.67
CA GLY A 7 -7.81 -9.42 -13.85
C GLY A 7 -7.40 -10.75 -13.22
N ALA A 8 -8.36 -11.51 -12.69
CA ALA A 8 -8.10 -12.86 -12.17
C ALA A 8 -7.61 -13.83 -13.27
N LEU A 9 -8.13 -13.70 -14.49
CA LEU A 9 -7.74 -14.53 -15.63
C LEU A 9 -6.30 -14.23 -16.08
N VAL A 10 -5.90 -12.96 -16.14
CA VAL A 10 -4.53 -12.56 -16.48
C VAL A 10 -3.53 -13.02 -15.41
N ILE A 11 -3.89 -12.88 -14.12
CA ILE A 11 -3.06 -13.37 -13.02
C ILE A 11 -2.94 -14.90 -13.08
N SER A 12 -4.04 -15.61 -13.33
CA SER A 12 -4.03 -17.07 -13.50
C SER A 12 -3.16 -17.50 -14.69
N LEU A 13 -3.21 -16.77 -15.81
CA LEU A 13 -2.41 -17.04 -16.99
C LEU A 13 -0.91 -16.81 -16.74
N LEU A 14 -0.55 -15.76 -15.99
CA LEU A 14 0.83 -15.49 -15.58
C LEU A 14 1.36 -16.53 -14.60
N VAL A 15 0.52 -16.99 -13.67
CA VAL A 15 0.86 -18.08 -12.75
C VAL A 15 1.04 -19.38 -13.53
N ALA A 16 0.15 -19.68 -14.48
CA ALA A 16 0.26 -20.87 -15.33
C ALA A 16 1.51 -20.85 -16.23
N SER A 17 1.85 -19.71 -16.84
CA SER A 17 3.06 -19.61 -17.68
C SER A 17 4.34 -19.79 -16.85
N PHE A 18 4.35 -19.28 -15.63
CA PHE A 18 5.44 -19.51 -14.67
C PHE A 18 5.57 -21.01 -14.33
N PHE A 19 4.46 -21.73 -14.13
CA PHE A 19 4.48 -23.18 -13.90
C PHE A 19 4.99 -23.99 -15.12
N VAL A 20 4.66 -23.58 -16.35
CA VAL A 20 5.17 -24.21 -17.58
C VAL A 20 6.68 -23.97 -17.76
N GLN A 21 7.18 -22.80 -17.36
CA GLN A 21 8.62 -22.53 -17.33
C GLN A 21 9.32 -23.31 -16.21
N LEU A 22 8.64 -23.54 -15.07
CA LEU A 22 9.18 -24.36 -13.98
C LEU A 22 9.21 -25.85 -14.31
N SER A 23 8.25 -26.37 -15.08
CA SER A 23 8.20 -27.78 -15.46
C SER A 23 9.23 -28.14 -16.53
N SER A 24 9.71 -27.16 -17.30
CA SER A 24 10.75 -27.35 -18.32
C SER A 24 12.17 -27.27 -17.75
N SER A 25 12.37 -26.78 -16.52
CA SER A 25 13.64 -26.94 -15.81
C SER A 25 13.71 -28.31 -15.14
N GLN A 26 13.90 -29.36 -15.93
CA GLN A 26 14.39 -30.63 -15.39
C GLN A 26 15.80 -30.39 -14.86
N ILE A 27 15.92 -30.32 -13.54
CA ILE A 27 17.21 -30.34 -12.86
C ILE A 27 17.81 -31.69 -13.16
N ASP A 28 19.01 -31.67 -13.73
CA ASP A 28 19.76 -32.86 -14.05
C ASP A 28 19.88 -33.73 -12.80
N GLU A 29 19.48 -35.00 -12.90
CA GLU A 29 19.40 -35.92 -11.76
C GLU A 29 20.78 -36.07 -11.07
N GLU A 30 21.85 -35.85 -11.85
CA GLU A 30 23.24 -35.79 -11.38
C GLU A 30 23.51 -34.57 -10.46
N GLU A 31 22.93 -33.40 -10.76
CA GLU A 31 23.08 -32.19 -9.96
C GLU A 31 22.30 -32.30 -8.64
N PHE A 32 21.12 -32.95 -8.66
CA PHE A 32 20.36 -33.25 -7.45
C PHE A 32 21.11 -34.21 -6.51
N ASN A 33 21.72 -35.26 -7.06
CA ASN A 33 22.53 -36.20 -6.28
C ASN A 33 23.79 -35.55 -5.68
N ARG A 34 24.44 -34.64 -6.40
CA ARG A 34 25.55 -33.83 -5.86
C ARG A 34 25.10 -32.94 -4.71
N LEU A 35 23.97 -32.22 -4.84
CA LEU A 35 23.40 -31.38 -3.78
C LEU A 35 23.04 -32.18 -2.52
N ASN A 36 22.51 -33.40 -2.69
CA ASN A 36 22.15 -34.27 -1.57
C ASN A 36 23.40 -34.73 -0.79
N ASN A 37 24.50 -35.04 -1.48
CA ASN A 37 25.77 -35.39 -0.86
C ASN A 37 26.42 -34.21 -0.11
N TYR A 38 26.34 -32.98 -0.65
CA TYR A 38 26.80 -31.79 0.05
C TYR A 38 25.95 -31.45 1.28
N SER A 39 24.64 -31.66 1.23
CA SER A 39 23.73 -31.51 2.38
C SER A 39 24.10 -32.47 3.52
N ASN A 40 24.37 -33.74 3.20
CA ASN A 40 24.78 -34.74 4.19
C ASN A 40 26.15 -34.42 4.81
N ALA A 41 27.09 -33.90 4.01
CA ALA A 41 28.38 -33.43 4.52
C ALA A 41 28.22 -32.20 5.43
N ALA A 42 27.35 -31.25 5.08
CA ALA A 42 27.06 -30.07 5.89
C ALA A 42 26.38 -30.43 7.22
N GLN A 43 25.48 -31.44 7.25
CA GLN A 43 24.87 -31.97 8.48
C GLN A 43 25.91 -32.61 9.41
N ASN A 44 26.88 -33.33 8.87
CA ASN A 44 27.96 -33.93 9.67
C ASN A 44 28.90 -32.88 10.29
N ILE A 45 29.05 -31.72 9.64
CA ILE A 45 29.85 -30.60 10.15
C ILE A 45 29.05 -29.78 11.17
N SER A 46 27.78 -29.49 10.91
CA SER A 46 26.93 -28.76 11.86
C SER A 46 26.68 -29.56 13.15
N GLY A 47 26.59 -30.89 13.07
CA GLY A 47 26.50 -31.78 14.23
C GLY A 47 27.73 -31.75 15.15
N ARG A 48 28.89 -31.25 14.69
CA ARG A 48 30.12 -31.12 15.51
C ARG A 48 30.34 -29.74 16.12
N ILE A 49 29.59 -28.72 15.68
CA ILE A 49 29.68 -27.33 16.19
C ILE A 49 28.45 -26.97 17.05
N TYR A 50 27.45 -27.85 17.14
CA TYR A 50 26.20 -27.59 17.85
C TYR A 50 26.34 -27.80 19.35
N ASN A 51 26.36 -26.69 20.12
CA ASN A 51 26.18 -26.70 21.56
C ASN A 51 24.68 -26.97 21.87
N PRO A 52 24.30 -28.12 22.46
CA PRO A 52 22.91 -28.55 22.59
C PRO A 52 22.07 -27.73 23.60
N ASP A 53 22.68 -26.83 24.36
CA ASP A 53 22.03 -26.21 25.52
C ASP A 53 21.13 -25.01 25.20
N ASN A 54 20.99 -24.58 23.94
CA ASN A 54 20.47 -23.23 23.69
C ASN A 54 19.16 -23.12 22.91
N ASN A 55 18.76 -24.02 22.01
CA ASN A 55 17.48 -23.88 21.28
C ASN A 55 16.99 -25.18 20.61
N LEU A 56 16.33 -26.06 21.38
CA LEU A 56 15.57 -27.22 20.85
C LEU A 56 14.62 -26.85 19.70
N PHE A 57 14.07 -25.63 19.75
CA PHE A 57 13.16 -25.10 18.74
C PHE A 57 13.86 -24.77 17.40
N GLY A 58 15.10 -24.28 17.43
CA GLY A 58 15.88 -24.04 16.22
C GLY A 58 16.06 -25.34 15.43
N LEU A 59 16.38 -26.41 16.16
CA LEU A 59 16.53 -27.75 15.59
C LEU A 59 15.22 -28.28 14.97
N ALA A 60 14.07 -28.00 15.59
CA ALA A 60 12.76 -28.38 15.06
C ALA A 60 12.40 -27.59 13.78
N ALA A 61 12.67 -26.29 13.76
CA ALA A 61 12.46 -25.44 12.60
C ALA A 61 13.34 -25.86 11.41
N ASP A 62 14.61 -26.18 11.67
CA ASP A 62 15.54 -26.65 10.64
C ASP A 62 15.13 -28.03 10.10
N LYS A 63 14.71 -28.96 10.96
CA LYS A 63 14.17 -30.26 10.52
C LYS A 63 12.91 -30.10 9.68
N PHE A 64 12.01 -29.20 10.06
CA PHE A 64 10.80 -28.92 9.29
C PHE A 64 11.12 -28.30 7.93
N ARG A 65 12.03 -27.32 7.90
CA ARG A 65 12.53 -26.72 6.66
C ARG A 65 13.18 -27.77 5.75
N TYR A 66 14.05 -28.61 6.30
CA TYR A 66 14.69 -29.70 5.56
C TYR A 66 13.65 -30.65 4.96
N LYS A 67 12.65 -31.07 5.75
CA LYS A 67 11.58 -31.96 5.30
C LYS A 67 10.66 -31.31 4.26
N LEU A 68 10.46 -30.00 4.30
CA LEU A 68 9.73 -29.29 3.24
C LEU A 68 10.56 -29.20 1.96
N LEU A 69 11.85 -28.89 2.08
CA LEU A 69 12.75 -28.77 0.93
C LEU A 69 13.10 -30.11 0.30
N SER A 70 12.92 -31.24 1.00
CA SER A 70 13.09 -32.57 0.40
C SER A 70 12.08 -32.86 -0.71
N TYR A 71 10.95 -32.14 -0.76
CA TYR A 71 10.02 -32.23 -1.87
C TYR A 71 10.54 -31.41 -3.05
N SER A 72 10.84 -32.07 -4.18
CA SER A 72 11.39 -31.44 -5.39
C SER A 72 10.62 -30.18 -5.82
N PHE A 73 9.28 -30.23 -5.78
CA PHE A 73 8.42 -29.09 -6.08
C PHE A 73 8.70 -27.86 -5.20
N VAL A 74 8.79 -28.05 -3.88
CA VAL A 74 9.05 -26.97 -2.92
C VAL A 74 10.46 -26.43 -3.10
N SER A 75 11.45 -27.31 -3.32
CA SER A 75 12.83 -26.94 -3.61
C SER A 75 12.97 -26.08 -4.86
N SER A 76 12.25 -26.40 -5.93
CA SER A 76 12.26 -25.62 -7.18
C SER A 76 11.64 -24.24 -6.99
N ILE A 77 10.55 -24.14 -6.23
CA ILE A 77 9.93 -22.84 -5.88
C ILE A 77 10.87 -22.01 -5.02
N ASP A 78 11.46 -22.59 -3.97
CA ASP A 78 12.42 -21.90 -3.10
C ASP A 78 13.60 -21.35 -3.91
N ARG A 79 14.20 -22.15 -4.80
CA ARG A 79 15.26 -21.69 -5.71
C ARG A 79 14.80 -20.57 -6.64
N GLY A 80 13.59 -20.64 -7.18
CA GLY A 80 13.01 -19.57 -8.00
C GLY A 80 12.84 -18.27 -7.22
N LEU A 81 12.32 -18.35 -6.00
CA LEU A 81 12.13 -17.20 -5.12
C LEU A 81 13.44 -16.62 -4.61
N GLN A 82 14.46 -17.46 -4.37
CA GLN A 82 15.81 -17.01 -4.06
C GLN A 82 16.43 -16.19 -5.19
N LYS A 83 16.24 -16.58 -6.46
CA LYS A 83 16.67 -15.76 -7.62
C LYS A 83 15.96 -14.41 -7.65
N ALA A 84 14.70 -14.37 -7.24
CA ALA A 84 13.92 -13.14 -7.11
C ALA A 84 14.19 -12.35 -5.81
N SER A 85 15.16 -12.74 -4.99
CA SER A 85 15.41 -12.12 -3.68
C SER A 85 15.64 -10.60 -3.75
N ASN A 86 16.31 -10.12 -4.81
CA ASN A 86 16.47 -8.68 -5.05
C ASN A 86 15.14 -7.95 -5.27
N VAL A 87 14.18 -8.59 -5.94
CA VAL A 87 12.84 -8.04 -6.15
C VAL A 87 12.10 -7.94 -4.81
N PHE A 88 12.20 -8.96 -3.95
CA PHE A 88 11.62 -8.91 -2.60
C PHE A 88 12.27 -7.83 -1.73
N LYS A 89 13.59 -7.65 -1.82
CA LYS A 89 14.29 -6.58 -1.11
C LYS A 89 13.75 -5.19 -1.49
N ILE A 90 13.42 -4.97 -2.76
CA ILE A 90 12.84 -3.71 -3.24
C ILE A 90 11.37 -3.59 -2.87
N LEU A 91 10.56 -4.62 -3.08
CA LEU A 91 9.12 -4.57 -2.86
C LEU A 91 8.76 -4.59 -1.37
N VAL A 92 9.36 -5.52 -0.64
CA VAL A 92 9.02 -5.89 0.75
C VAL A 92 10.00 -5.31 1.77
N GLY A 93 11.15 -4.80 1.33
CA GLY A 93 12.18 -4.27 2.23
C GLY A 93 13.04 -5.34 2.91
N GLU A 94 12.83 -6.61 2.57
CA GLU A 94 13.54 -7.76 3.13
C GLU A 94 13.85 -8.78 2.01
N PRO A 95 15.09 -9.30 1.92
CA PRO A 95 15.41 -10.35 0.97
C PRO A 95 14.59 -11.61 1.25
N TYR A 96 14.30 -12.36 0.20
CA TYR A 96 13.59 -13.63 0.36
C TYR A 96 14.35 -14.57 1.30
N SER A 97 13.65 -15.12 2.29
CA SER A 97 14.14 -16.23 3.09
C SER A 97 13.01 -17.23 3.32
N PHE A 98 13.35 -18.53 3.29
CA PHE A 98 12.41 -19.59 3.66
C PHE A 98 12.26 -19.65 5.20
N SER A 99 11.68 -18.60 5.78
CA SER A 99 11.49 -18.43 7.21
C SER A 99 10.04 -18.02 7.52
N PHE A 100 9.53 -18.44 8.67
CA PHE A 100 8.18 -18.05 9.11
C PHE A 100 8.03 -16.53 9.23
N ALA A 101 9.08 -15.83 9.68
CA ALA A 101 9.13 -14.37 9.74
C ALA A 101 8.85 -13.74 8.38
N PHE A 102 9.56 -14.19 7.34
CA PHE A 102 9.35 -13.68 5.98
C PHE A 102 7.91 -13.89 5.49
N PHE A 103 7.28 -15.03 5.81
CA PHE A 103 5.87 -15.26 5.46
C PHE A 103 4.93 -14.28 6.19
N VAL A 104 5.16 -14.01 7.48
CA VAL A 104 4.39 -13.00 8.23
C VAL A 104 4.56 -11.61 7.62
N VAL A 105 5.80 -11.23 7.29
CA VAL A 105 6.13 -9.98 6.60
C VAL A 105 5.35 -9.88 5.28
N LEU A 106 5.37 -10.93 4.47
CA LEU A 106 4.69 -10.98 3.17
C LEU A 106 3.17 -10.84 3.32
N ILE A 107 2.56 -11.50 4.31
CA ILE A 107 1.12 -11.39 4.59
C ILE A 107 0.74 -9.96 4.97
N ILE A 108 1.49 -9.35 5.88
CA ILE A 108 1.28 -7.94 6.30
C ILE A 108 1.43 -7.01 5.09
N TRP A 109 2.46 -7.23 4.29
CA TRP A 109 2.73 -6.44 3.09
C TRP A 109 1.57 -6.51 2.09
N VAL A 110 1.06 -7.71 1.76
CA VAL A 110 -0.08 -7.87 0.83
C VAL A 110 -1.35 -7.23 1.42
N TYR A 111 -1.60 -7.43 2.72
CA TYR A 111 -2.74 -6.84 3.40
C TYR A 111 -2.73 -5.31 3.34
N LEU A 112 -1.59 -4.68 3.62
CA LEU A 112 -1.46 -3.21 3.59
C LEU A 112 -1.51 -2.67 2.17
N TRP A 113 -0.91 -3.32 1.19
CA TRP A 113 -1.04 -2.93 -0.21
C TRP A 113 -2.52 -2.90 -0.64
N HIS A 114 -3.26 -3.98 -0.35
CA HIS A 114 -4.69 -4.04 -0.67
C HIS A 114 -5.46 -2.94 0.08
N SER A 115 -5.11 -2.68 1.34
CA SER A 115 -5.72 -1.66 2.18
C SER A 115 -5.48 -0.24 1.66
N PHE A 116 -4.26 0.10 1.26
CA PHE A 116 -3.93 1.38 0.63
C PHE A 116 -4.63 1.53 -0.71
N SER A 117 -4.61 0.52 -1.58
CA SER A 117 -5.32 0.54 -2.87
C SER A 117 -6.82 0.77 -2.68
N THR A 118 -7.37 0.18 -1.62
CA THR A 118 -8.74 0.34 -1.16
C THR A 118 -8.97 1.77 -0.64
N ILE A 119 -8.09 2.37 0.15
CA ILE A 119 -8.22 3.76 0.58
C ILE A 119 -8.17 4.71 -0.61
N PHE A 120 -7.20 4.56 -1.51
CA PHE A 120 -7.01 5.44 -2.67
C PHE A 120 -8.16 5.38 -3.68
N SER A 121 -8.77 4.20 -3.87
CA SER A 121 -9.95 4.05 -4.73
C SER A 121 -11.22 4.73 -4.19
N SER A 122 -11.22 5.21 -2.95
CA SER A 122 -12.31 6.05 -2.42
C SER A 122 -12.22 7.51 -2.85
N PHE A 123 -11.10 7.95 -3.41
CA PHE A 123 -10.96 9.30 -3.95
C PHE A 123 -11.44 9.33 -5.40
N THR A 124 -12.28 10.30 -5.73
CA THR A 124 -12.87 10.45 -7.08
C THR A 124 -11.85 10.75 -8.17
N ILE A 125 -10.67 11.24 -7.79
CA ILE A 125 -9.60 11.65 -8.71
C ILE A 125 -8.88 10.45 -9.32
N PHE A 126 -8.83 9.31 -8.61
CA PHE A 126 -8.04 8.15 -9.04
C PHE A 126 -8.91 7.07 -9.67
N SER A 127 -8.49 6.57 -10.83
CA SER A 127 -9.02 5.34 -11.39
C SER A 127 -8.68 4.14 -10.47
N ASN A 128 -9.40 3.02 -10.62
CA ASN A 128 -9.09 1.80 -9.86
C ASN A 128 -7.66 1.32 -10.10
N LEU A 129 -7.17 1.36 -11.35
CA LEU A 129 -5.82 0.90 -11.69
C LEU A 129 -4.74 1.83 -11.11
N SER A 130 -4.93 3.15 -11.24
CA SER A 130 -4.00 4.11 -10.64
C SER A 130 -4.01 4.03 -9.11
N SER A 131 -5.15 3.74 -8.49
CA SER A 131 -5.25 3.52 -7.04
C SER A 131 -4.44 2.31 -6.59
N TRP A 132 -4.44 1.22 -7.37
CA TRP A 132 -3.61 0.04 -7.11
C TRP A 132 -2.10 0.34 -7.25
N GLY A 133 -1.72 1.12 -8.27
CA GLY A 133 -0.34 1.56 -8.46
C GLY A 133 0.16 2.49 -7.35
N ILE A 134 -0.64 3.49 -6.97
CA ILE A 134 -0.33 4.39 -5.85
C ILE A 134 -0.29 3.62 -4.54
N GLY A 135 -1.23 2.69 -4.32
CA GLY A 135 -1.24 1.81 -3.16
C GLY A 135 0.01 0.94 -3.08
N LEU A 136 0.49 0.43 -4.21
CA LEU A 136 1.74 -0.33 -4.28
C LEU A 136 2.94 0.56 -3.93
N GLY A 137 3.03 1.75 -4.53
CA GLY A 137 4.11 2.71 -4.27
C GLY A 137 4.17 3.12 -2.79
N ALA A 138 3.02 3.47 -2.19
CA ALA A 138 2.94 3.80 -0.76
C ALA A 138 3.37 2.62 0.12
N ASN A 139 2.99 1.40 -0.23
CA ASN A 139 3.38 0.20 0.52
C ASN A 139 4.88 -0.09 0.40
N ILE A 140 5.49 0.12 -0.77
CA ILE A 140 6.93 -0.01 -0.99
C ILE A 140 7.69 1.01 -0.13
N ILE A 141 7.28 2.28 -0.14
CA ILE A 141 7.90 3.33 0.70
C ILE A 141 7.84 2.93 2.18
N LEU A 142 6.68 2.43 2.64
CA LEU A 142 6.53 1.96 4.00
C LEU A 142 7.41 0.72 4.29
N ALA A 143 7.53 -0.21 3.34
CA ALA A 143 8.36 -1.40 3.48
C ALA A 143 9.85 -1.06 3.69
N GLN A 144 10.35 -0.02 3.02
CA GLN A 144 11.75 0.43 3.15
C GLN A 144 12.10 0.96 4.55
N THR A 145 11.10 1.30 5.38
CA THR A 145 11.33 1.65 6.79
C THR A 145 11.71 0.47 7.67
N LYS A 146 11.69 -0.76 7.13
CA LYS A 146 11.88 -2.03 7.86
C LYS A 146 10.85 -2.33 8.95
N LEU A 147 9.76 -1.56 9.01
CA LEU A 147 8.68 -1.77 9.97
C LEU A 147 8.08 -3.18 9.85
N PHE A 148 7.87 -3.68 8.62
CA PHE A 148 7.32 -5.02 8.41
C PHE A 148 8.25 -6.10 8.92
N SER A 149 9.55 -6.00 8.59
CA SER A 149 10.58 -6.91 9.07
C SER A 149 10.60 -6.97 10.59
N TRP A 150 10.63 -5.81 11.25
CA TRP A 150 10.60 -5.72 12.71
C TRP A 150 9.35 -6.40 13.31
N ILE A 151 8.16 -6.18 12.75
CA ILE A 151 6.92 -6.83 13.20
C ILE A 151 6.99 -8.35 12.97
N GLY A 152 7.43 -8.80 11.79
CA GLY A 152 7.49 -10.20 11.42
C GLY A 152 8.47 -11.00 12.28
N HIS A 153 9.66 -10.46 12.53
CA HIS A 153 10.64 -11.04 13.45
C HIS A 153 10.12 -11.06 14.88
N THR A 154 9.53 -9.96 15.37
CA THR A 154 8.94 -9.92 16.72
C THR A 154 7.83 -10.95 16.90
N ILE A 155 6.91 -11.06 15.94
CA ILE A 155 5.83 -12.06 15.99
C ILE A 155 6.39 -13.48 15.94
N SER A 156 7.39 -13.73 15.09
CA SER A 156 8.02 -15.05 14.96
C SER A 156 8.72 -15.44 16.24
N ASP A 157 9.55 -14.55 16.78
CA ASP A 157 10.23 -14.74 18.07
C ASP A 157 9.23 -15.03 19.19
N LEU A 158 8.14 -14.27 19.25
CA LEU A 158 7.13 -14.43 20.28
C LEU A 158 6.40 -15.77 20.14
N ILE A 159 6.04 -16.18 18.92
CA ILE A 159 5.43 -17.49 18.66
C ILE A 159 6.41 -18.60 19.03
N PHE A 160 7.67 -18.56 18.60
CA PHE A 160 8.59 -19.68 18.86
C PHE A 160 9.08 -19.77 20.31
N LYS A 161 9.09 -18.68 21.09
CA LYS A 161 9.53 -18.70 22.49
C LYS A 161 8.45 -19.14 23.48
N LEU A 162 7.17 -19.09 23.10
CA LEU A 162 6.05 -19.34 24.00
C LEU A 162 5.52 -20.76 23.91
N SER A 163 4.85 -21.23 24.97
CA SER A 163 4.16 -22.51 24.95
C SER A 163 2.96 -22.48 23.98
N LEU A 164 2.56 -23.65 23.49
CA LEU A 164 1.56 -23.79 22.42
C LEU A 164 0.23 -23.07 22.70
N GLY A 165 -0.20 -23.01 23.97
CA GLY A 165 -1.41 -22.27 24.36
C GLY A 165 -1.26 -20.75 24.17
N TRP A 166 -0.11 -20.18 24.51
CA TRP A 166 0.17 -18.75 24.33
C TRP A 166 0.40 -18.40 22.86
N GLN A 167 0.99 -19.30 22.07
CA GLN A 167 1.11 -19.14 20.62
C GLN A 167 -0.25 -18.94 19.95
N LEU A 168 -1.22 -19.79 20.30
CA LEU A 168 -2.60 -19.67 19.82
C LEU A 168 -3.25 -18.36 20.26
N ALA A 169 -3.06 -17.95 21.53
CA ALA A 169 -3.60 -16.68 22.03
C ALA A 169 -3.05 -15.47 21.26
N ILE A 170 -1.74 -15.41 21.00
CA ILE A 170 -1.12 -14.33 20.22
C ILE A 170 -1.61 -14.33 18.78
N LEU A 171 -1.73 -15.51 18.16
CA LEU A 171 -2.26 -15.62 16.81
C LEU A 171 -3.70 -15.08 16.73
N ILE A 172 -4.55 -15.42 17.71
CA ILE A 172 -5.92 -14.90 17.82
C ILE A 172 -5.90 -13.38 18.00
N ILE A 173 -5.06 -12.84 18.89
CA ILE A 173 -4.93 -11.39 19.11
C ILE A 173 -4.48 -10.69 17.82
N PHE A 174 -3.52 -11.27 17.10
CA PHE A 174 -3.05 -10.74 15.82
C PHE A 174 -4.15 -10.72 14.77
N ILE A 175 -4.95 -11.79 14.65
CA ILE A 175 -6.11 -11.84 13.75
C ILE A 175 -7.16 -10.80 14.14
N LEU A 176 -7.46 -10.66 15.44
CA LEU A 176 -8.39 -9.63 15.94
C LEU A 176 -7.89 -8.22 15.63
N LEU A 177 -6.58 -7.98 15.75
CA LEU A 177 -5.95 -6.70 15.39
C LEU A 177 -6.13 -6.40 13.90
N LEU A 178 -5.92 -7.39 13.01
CA LEU A 178 -6.16 -7.22 11.57
C LEU A 178 -7.63 -6.96 11.23
N ILE A 179 -8.56 -7.59 11.94
CA ILE A 179 -10.01 -7.34 11.80
C ILE A 179 -10.35 -5.93 12.29
N TYR A 180 -9.78 -5.49 13.40
CA TYR A 180 -9.96 -4.15 13.94
C TYR A 180 -9.45 -3.07 12.99
N LEU A 181 -8.22 -3.23 12.47
CA LEU A 181 -7.64 -2.35 11.44
C LEU A 181 -8.54 -2.27 10.19
N ARG A 182 -9.08 -3.41 9.74
CA ARG A 182 -10.03 -3.43 8.62
C ARG A 182 -11.28 -2.61 8.91
N ARG A 183 -11.84 -2.68 10.13
CA ARG A 183 -12.99 -1.86 10.53
C ARG A 183 -12.65 -0.37 10.54
N LEU A 184 -11.48 0.02 11.05
CA LEU A 184 -11.02 1.42 11.00
C LEU A 184 -10.95 1.95 9.57
N ILE A 185 -10.42 1.16 8.64
CA ILE A 185 -10.37 1.52 7.21
C ILE A 185 -11.78 1.73 6.64
N VAL A 186 -12.73 0.84 6.97
CA VAL A 186 -14.13 0.99 6.52
C VAL A 186 -14.76 2.27 7.08
N ILE A 187 -14.54 2.59 8.36
CA ILE A 187 -15.04 3.82 8.99
C ILE A 187 -14.41 5.05 8.33
N ALA A 188 -13.10 5.05 8.12
CA ALA A 188 -12.40 6.14 7.43
C ALA A 188 -12.97 6.38 6.03
N ARG A 189 -13.19 5.31 5.26
CA ARG A 189 -13.80 5.39 3.92
C ARG A 189 -15.22 5.97 3.97
N LYS A 190 -16.03 5.58 4.96
CA LYS A 190 -17.37 6.14 5.13
C LYS A 190 -17.30 7.65 5.39
N LYS A 191 -16.45 8.09 6.32
CA LYS A 191 -16.25 9.52 6.61
C LYS A 191 -15.78 10.32 5.40
N ILE A 192 -14.84 9.78 4.60
CA ILE A 192 -14.37 10.44 3.37
C ILE A 192 -15.52 10.59 2.36
N ARG A 193 -16.33 9.55 2.17
CA ARG A 193 -17.50 9.60 1.26
C ARG A 193 -18.55 10.60 1.74
N ASP A 194 -18.84 10.61 3.03
CA ASP A 194 -19.82 11.53 3.61
C ASP A 194 -19.33 12.99 3.48
N TYR A 195 -18.03 13.24 3.65
CA TYR A 195 -17.43 14.55 3.41
C TYR A 195 -17.52 14.98 1.94
N GLN A 196 -17.22 14.08 1.00
CA GLN A 196 -17.35 14.36 -0.43
C GLN A 196 -18.80 14.66 -0.85
N LYS A 197 -19.77 13.94 -0.28
CA LYS A 197 -21.20 14.20 -0.54
C LYS A 197 -21.61 15.58 -0.06
N LYS A 198 -21.24 15.97 1.16
CA LYS A 198 -21.54 17.30 1.70
C LYS A 198 -20.93 18.42 0.84
N ARG A 199 -19.66 18.28 0.44
CA ARG A 199 -19.00 19.23 -0.47
C ARG A 199 -19.70 19.34 -1.83
N LEU A 200 -20.20 18.22 -2.36
CA LEU A 200 -20.95 18.22 -3.62
C LEU A 200 -22.30 18.91 -3.48
N GLU A 201 -22.99 18.73 -2.35
CA GLU A 201 -24.25 19.41 -2.04
C GLU A 201 -24.04 20.92 -1.87
N GLU A 202 -23.03 21.35 -1.11
CA GLU A 202 -22.62 22.75 -0.97
C GLU A 202 -22.32 23.38 -2.34
N TYR A 203 -21.56 22.69 -3.19
CA TYR A 203 -21.24 23.17 -4.53
C TYR A 203 -22.49 23.32 -5.42
N LYS A 204 -23.43 22.38 -5.33
CA LYS A 204 -24.71 22.47 -6.07
C LYS A 204 -25.55 23.64 -5.59
N GLN A 205 -25.65 23.86 -4.29
CA GLN A 205 -26.38 25.01 -3.73
C GLN A 205 -25.74 26.33 -4.17
N PHE A 206 -24.41 26.42 -4.13
CA PHE A 206 -23.67 27.58 -4.61
C PHE A 206 -23.90 27.86 -6.10
N GLN A 207 -23.91 26.82 -6.94
CA GLN A 207 -24.23 26.95 -8.37
C GLN A 207 -25.67 27.42 -8.61
N LEU A 208 -26.63 26.93 -7.82
CA LEU A 208 -28.03 27.39 -7.89
C LEU A 208 -28.15 28.86 -7.49
N GLU A 209 -27.46 29.29 -6.44
CA GLU A 209 -27.44 30.69 -6.00
C GLU A 209 -26.82 31.61 -7.07
N LEU A 210 -25.70 31.19 -7.69
CA LEU A 210 -25.08 31.94 -8.78
C LEU A 210 -26.01 32.06 -10.00
N ASN A 211 -26.70 30.98 -10.36
CA ASN A 211 -27.64 31.00 -11.47
C ASN A 211 -28.88 31.87 -11.16
N ALA A 212 -29.39 31.83 -9.92
CA ALA A 212 -30.48 32.71 -9.49
C ALA A 212 -30.07 34.18 -9.57
N LYS A 213 -28.88 34.54 -9.07
CA LYS A 213 -28.32 35.90 -9.18
C LYS A 213 -28.13 36.34 -10.64
N ARG A 214 -27.69 35.45 -11.53
CA ARG A 214 -27.59 35.75 -12.97
C ARG A 214 -28.95 36.03 -13.59
N VAL A 215 -29.97 35.24 -13.26
CA VAL A 215 -31.34 35.43 -13.77
C VAL A 215 -31.92 36.74 -13.24
N GLU A 216 -31.76 37.04 -11.95
CA GLU A 216 -32.19 38.32 -11.35
C GLU A 216 -31.51 39.52 -12.02
N ASN A 217 -30.19 39.45 -12.24
CA ASN A 217 -29.44 40.49 -12.96
C ASN A 217 -29.87 40.66 -14.43
N VAL A 218 -30.51 39.66 -15.04
CA VAL A 218 -31.06 39.76 -16.41
C VAL A 218 -32.50 40.26 -16.39
N ILE A 219 -33.34 39.79 -15.47
CA ILE A 219 -34.76 40.13 -15.39
C ILE A 219 -34.97 41.57 -14.92
N ASN A 220 -34.23 42.04 -13.91
CA ASN A 220 -34.46 43.38 -13.33
C ASN A 220 -34.28 44.50 -14.38
N PRO A 221 -33.19 44.56 -15.18
CA PRO A 221 -33.06 45.58 -16.23
C PRO A 221 -34.14 45.48 -17.32
N LEU A 222 -34.57 44.25 -17.64
CA LEU A 222 -35.65 44.01 -18.60
C LEU A 222 -37.01 44.52 -18.09
N SER A 223 -37.30 44.32 -16.80
CA SER A 223 -38.52 44.83 -16.18
C SER A 223 -38.53 46.36 -16.11
N GLU A 224 -37.41 46.99 -15.76
CA GLU A 224 -37.28 48.45 -15.74
C GLU A 224 -37.45 49.05 -17.15
N ALA A 225 -36.88 48.40 -18.17
CA ALA A 225 -37.05 48.82 -19.55
C ALA A 225 -38.51 48.75 -20.03
N LEU A 226 -39.31 47.81 -19.51
CA LEU A 226 -40.71 47.63 -19.88
C LEU A 226 -41.66 48.56 -19.12
N THR A 227 -41.33 48.99 -17.90
CA THR A 227 -42.18 49.91 -17.12
C THR A 227 -42.02 51.39 -17.50
N GLY A 228 -41.04 51.71 -18.36
CA GLY A 228 -40.85 53.07 -18.89
C GLY A 228 -40.25 54.07 -17.89
N GLU A 229 -39.86 53.62 -16.70
CA GLU A 229 -39.01 54.42 -15.80
C GLU A 229 -37.57 54.39 -16.34
N PRO A 230 -36.91 55.55 -16.54
CA PRO A 230 -35.52 55.57 -16.97
C PRO A 230 -34.67 54.90 -15.90
N ALA A 231 -33.98 53.82 -16.29
CA ALA A 231 -33.10 53.05 -15.41
C ALA A 231 -32.18 53.98 -14.63
N LYS A 232 -32.37 54.07 -13.31
CA LYS A 232 -31.40 54.69 -12.41
C LYS A 232 -30.20 53.76 -12.39
N VAL A 233 -29.20 54.06 -13.21
CA VAL A 233 -27.90 53.38 -13.18
C VAL A 233 -27.40 53.40 -11.74
N ASP A 234 -27.48 52.27 -11.03
CA ASP A 234 -26.95 52.16 -9.68
C ASP A 234 -25.43 52.33 -9.80
N GLU A 235 -24.91 53.48 -9.36
CA GLU A 235 -23.49 53.82 -9.43
C GLU A 235 -22.61 52.81 -8.68
N ARG A 236 -23.20 51.91 -7.88
CA ARG A 236 -22.48 50.76 -7.29
C ARG A 236 -21.98 49.74 -8.33
N PHE A 237 -22.55 49.73 -9.53
CA PHE A 237 -22.08 48.92 -10.66
C PHE A 237 -21.21 49.72 -11.64
N ARG A 238 -20.86 50.97 -11.34
CA ARG A 238 -19.77 51.63 -12.06
C ARG A 238 -18.51 50.81 -11.78
N PHE A 239 -18.02 50.14 -12.84
CA PHE A 239 -16.82 49.34 -12.78
C PHE A 239 -15.67 50.24 -12.33
N ASP A 240 -15.29 50.13 -11.06
CA ASP A 240 -14.10 50.78 -10.51
C ASP A 240 -12.92 49.82 -10.76
N PRO A 241 -12.09 50.06 -11.79
CA PRO A 241 -10.96 49.20 -12.09
C PRO A 241 -9.94 49.13 -10.93
N GLY A 242 -10.02 50.02 -9.93
CA GLY A 242 -9.15 50.01 -8.75
C GLY A 242 -9.49 48.93 -7.71
N LYS A 243 -10.73 48.42 -7.68
CA LYS A 243 -11.19 47.48 -6.62
C LYS A 243 -10.83 46.02 -6.85
N PHE A 244 -10.37 45.66 -8.05
CA PHE A 244 -9.89 44.31 -8.38
C PHE A 244 -8.35 44.18 -8.31
N ARG A 245 -7.66 45.07 -7.59
CA ARG A 245 -6.30 44.75 -7.11
C ARG A 245 -6.40 43.60 -6.13
N ASN A 246 -6.03 42.42 -6.61
CA ASN A 246 -5.94 41.21 -5.80
C ASN A 246 -4.89 41.44 -4.68
N PRO A 247 -5.27 41.50 -3.39
CA PRO A 247 -4.34 41.78 -2.30
C PRO A 247 -3.28 40.68 -2.11
N SER A 248 -3.48 39.52 -2.74
CA SER A 248 -2.59 38.37 -2.64
C SER A 248 -1.39 38.39 -3.60
N LEU A 249 -1.20 39.49 -4.34
CA LEU A 249 -0.04 39.75 -5.19
C LEU A 249 0.74 41.00 -4.75
N GLU A 250 0.57 41.45 -3.49
CA GLU A 250 1.61 42.30 -2.88
C GLU A 250 2.86 41.44 -2.73
N GLU A 251 3.81 41.70 -3.62
CA GLU A 251 5.17 41.20 -3.60
C GLU A 251 5.70 41.33 -2.16
N ASP A 252 5.90 40.19 -1.52
CA ASP A 252 6.91 40.02 -0.49
C ASP A 252 8.25 40.32 -1.18
N ASP A 253 8.60 41.61 -1.25
CA ASP A 253 9.96 42.11 -1.44
C ASP A 253 10.77 41.55 -0.27
N GLY A 254 11.15 40.29 -0.44
CA GLY A 254 12.10 39.60 0.40
C GLY A 254 13.43 40.32 0.28
N SER A 255 13.57 41.37 1.07
CA SER A 255 14.81 42.01 1.43
C SER A 255 15.63 40.97 2.19
N ARG A 256 16.30 40.10 1.43
CA ARG A 256 17.25 39.12 1.95
C ARG A 256 18.42 39.89 2.52
N HIS A 257 18.40 40.13 3.82
CA HIS A 257 19.61 40.39 4.59
C HIS A 257 20.54 39.19 4.42
N LEU A 258 21.59 39.39 3.62
CA LEU A 258 22.76 38.51 3.61
C LEU A 258 23.42 38.62 4.99
N PRO A 259 23.65 37.51 5.71
CA PRO A 259 24.46 37.55 6.92
C PRO A 259 25.91 37.85 6.52
N ASP A 260 26.44 38.88 7.17
CA ASP A 260 27.82 39.31 7.10
C ASP A 260 28.71 38.18 7.63
N SER A 261 29.60 37.66 6.79
CA SER A 261 30.56 36.63 7.16
C SER A 261 31.78 37.32 7.78
N SER A 262 31.79 37.44 9.10
CA SER A 262 32.98 37.71 9.89
C SER A 262 33.33 36.47 10.74
N ASP A 263 34.58 36.04 10.56
CA ASP A 263 35.38 35.03 11.28
C ASP A 263 35.33 33.55 10.81
#